data_AF-A0A3B9A9S4-F1
#
_entry.id   AF-A0A3B9A9S4-F1
#
_cell.length_a   1.000
_cell.length_b   1.000
_cell.length_c   1.000
_cell.angle_alpha   90.00
_cell.angle_beta   90.00
_cell.angle_gamma   90.00
#
_symmetry.space_group_name_H-M   'P 1'
#
loop_
_entity.id
_entity.type
_entity.pdbx_description
1 polymer ?
#
loop_
_entity_poly.entity_id
_entity_poly.type
_entity_poly.pdbx_seq_one_letter_code
_entity_poly.pdbx_strand_id
1 'polypeptide(L)' 'MTENLDPIQLFWDNLLSRNPARIKSAFSTLDEDSKQAVIEHLKKMISETGWHPEQVKSARAALETIKKIES' A
#
# COMPACT_ATOMS: atom_id res chain seq x y z
N MET A 1 -26.52 -6.39 7.18
CA MET A 1 -25.97 -5.05 6.91
C MET A 1 -24.77 -5.27 6.01
N THR A 2 -24.89 -5.03 4.71
CA THR A 2 -23.72 -5.04 3.83
C THR A 2 -23.03 -3.70 4.05
N GLU A 3 -21.93 -3.70 4.79
CA GLU A 3 -21.05 -2.53 4.87
C GLU A 3 -20.64 -2.16 3.45
N ASN A 4 -21.09 -0.99 2.97
CA ASN A 4 -20.54 -0.35 1.78
C ASN A 4 -19.12 0.11 2.15
N LEU A 5 -18.16 -0.80 2.05
CA LEU A 5 -16.75 -0.42 2.17
C LEU A 5 -16.40 0.45 0.98
N ASP A 6 -15.93 1.67 1.24
CA ASP A 6 -15.37 2.55 0.23
C ASP A 6 -14.24 1.79 -0.50
N PRO A 7 -14.33 1.60 -1.84
CA PRO A 7 -13.32 0.88 -2.60
C PRO A 7 -11.90 1.41 -2.39
N ILE A 8 -11.75 2.73 -2.17
CA ILE A 8 -10.47 3.38 -1.92
C ILE A 8 -9.95 3.01 -0.52
N GLN A 9 -10.82 3.01 0.49
CA GLN A 9 -10.44 2.59 1.83
C GLN A 9 -10.01 1.13 1.86
N LEU A 10 -10.76 0.25 1.21
CA LEU A 10 -10.43 -1.17 1.09
C LEU A 10 -9.08 -1.39 0.39
N PHE A 11 -8.80 -0.60 -0.65
CA PHE A 11 -7.51 -0.62 -1.32
C PHE A 11 -6.36 -0.32 -0.35
N TRP A 12 -6.46 0.78 0.42
CA TRP A 12 -5.42 1.17 1.38
C TRP A 12 -5.30 0.17 2.54
N ASP A 13 -6.41 -0.39 3.02
CA ASP A 13 -6.40 -1.42 4.06
C ASP A 13 -5.69 -2.69 3.59
N ASN A 14 -5.88 -3.09 2.33
CA ASN A 14 -5.18 -4.22 1.75
C ASN A 14 -3.69 -3.92 1.55
N LEU A 15 -3.37 -2.75 1.01
CA LEU A 15 -2.00 -2.34 0.70
C LEU A 15 -1.16 -2.11 1.96
N LEU A 16 -1.75 -1.59 3.04
CA LEU A 16 -1.07 -1.33 4.32
C LEU A 16 -1.25 -2.46 5.34
N SER A 17 -1.82 -3.60 4.93
CA SER A 17 -2.10 -4.74 5.81
C SER A 17 -0.86 -5.44 6.39
N ARG A 18 0.34 -5.14 5.90
CA ARG A 18 1.58 -5.93 6.12
C ARG A 18 1.50 -7.39 5.66
N ASN A 19 0.43 -7.80 4.99
CA ASN A 19 0.24 -9.15 4.46
C ASN A 19 0.66 -9.18 2.98
N PRO A 20 1.72 -9.92 2.60
CA PRO A 20 2.23 -9.92 1.23
C PRO A 20 1.20 -10.34 0.18
N ALA A 21 0.28 -11.25 0.50
CA ALA A 21 -0.74 -11.69 -0.45
C ALA A 21 -1.77 -10.58 -0.73
N ARG A 22 -2.22 -9.87 0.32
CA ARG A 22 -3.13 -8.72 0.18
C ARG A 22 -2.47 -7.55 -0.53
N ILE A 23 -1.20 -7.27 -0.23
CA ILE A 23 -0.40 -6.23 -0.89
C ILE A 23 -0.29 -6.53 -2.39
N LYS A 24 0.12 -7.75 -2.75
CA LYS A 24 0.21 -8.18 -4.15
C LYS A 24 -1.13 -8.02 -4.86
N SER A 25 -2.20 -8.54 -4.27
CA SER A 25 -3.53 -8.47 -4.86
C SER A 25 -3.99 -7.04 -5.10
N ALA A 26 -3.77 -6.12 -4.16
CA ALA A 26 -4.18 -4.72 -4.31
C ALA A 26 -3.29 -3.96 -5.30
N PHE A 27 -1.98 -4.21 -5.31
CA PHE A 27 -1.05 -3.51 -6.19
C PHE A 27 -1.18 -3.96 -7.65
N SER A 28 -1.41 -5.25 -7.89
CA SER A 28 -1.56 -5.81 -9.24
C SER A 28 -2.81 -5.36 -9.99
N THR A 29 -3.80 -4.75 -9.31
CA THR A 29 -5.00 -4.21 -9.97
C THR A 29 -4.80 -2.80 -10.53
N LEU A 30 -3.67 -2.15 -10.23
CA LEU A 30 -3.36 -0.80 -10.66
C LEU A 30 -2.72 -0.80 -12.06
N ASP A 31 -3.02 0.24 -12.83
CA ASP A 31 -2.25 0.63 -14.01
C ASP A 31 -0.88 1.21 -13.61
N GLU A 32 0.03 1.35 -14.57
CA GLU A 32 1.42 1.77 -14.32
C GLU A 32 1.53 3.17 -13.69
N ASP A 33 0.68 4.13 -14.10
CA ASP A 33 0.70 5.48 -13.52
C ASP A 33 0.26 5.43 -12.04
N SER A 34 -0.81 4.68 -11.76
CA SER A 34 -1.29 4.45 -10.40
C SER A 34 -0.28 3.71 -9.53
N LYS A 35 0.43 2.71 -10.07
CA LYS A 35 1.50 1.99 -9.36
C LYS A 35 2.62 2.95 -8.94
N GLN A 36 3.07 3.80 -9.86
CA GLN A 36 4.12 4.77 -9.58
C GLN A 36 3.68 5.77 -8.49
N ALA A 37 2.46 6.29 -8.58
CA ALA A 37 1.89 7.20 -7.58
C ALA A 37 1.83 6.54 -6.18
N VAL A 38 1.45 5.27 -6.12
CA VAL A 38 1.41 4.50 -4.86
C VAL A 38 2.81 4.30 -4.29
N ILE A 39 3.80 3.93 -5.12
CA ILE A 39 5.19 3.78 -4.68
C ILE A 39 5.73 5.10 -4.10
N GLU A 40 5.46 6.22 -4.76
CA GLU A 40 5.85 7.55 -4.28
C GLU A 40 5.17 7.92 -2.97
N HIS A 41 3.88 7.62 -2.83
CA HIS A 41 3.16 7.84 -1.58
C HIS A 41 3.76 7.02 -0.42
N LEU A 42 4.03 5.73 -0.64
CA LEU A 42 4.65 4.87 0.36
C LEU A 42 6.06 5.35 0.74
N LYS A 43 6.83 5.90 -0.21
CA LYS A 43 8.13 6.53 0.06
C LYS A 43 7.98 7.76 0.97
N LYS A 44 7.00 8.62 0.72
CA LYS A 44 6.71 9.78 1.60
C LYS A 44 6.34 9.33 3.01
N MET A 45 5.52 8.29 3.14
CA MET A 45 5.15 7.73 4.45
C MET A 45 6.35 7.29 5.30
N ILE A 46 7.47 6.88 4.67
CA ILE A 46 8.66 6.40 5.39
C ILE A 46 9.75 7.46 5.58
N SER A 47 9.74 8.55 4.79
CA SER A 47 10.77 9.59 4.80
C SER A 47 10.32 10.89 5.46
N GLU A 48 9.04 11.22 5.40
CA GLU A 48 8.50 12.45 5.99
C GLU A 48 8.15 12.24 7.47
N THR A 49 8.23 13.33 8.24
CA THR A 49 7.80 13.35 9.64
C THR A 49 6.27 13.52 9.72
N GLY A 50 5.67 13.12 10.83
CA GLY A 50 4.22 13.25 11.07
C GLY A 50 3.40 11.98 10.84
N TRP A 51 3.99 10.94 10.27
CA TRP A 51 3.37 9.62 10.15
C TRP A 51 3.46 8.82 11.45
N HIS A 52 2.40 8.08 11.79
CA HIS A 52 2.44 7.20 12.96
C HIS A 52 3.44 6.04 12.73
N PRO A 53 4.17 5.59 13.77
CA PRO A 53 5.14 4.50 13.63
C PRO A 53 4.57 3.22 12.99
N GLU A 54 3.30 2.88 13.26
CA GLU A 54 2.65 1.71 12.65
C GLU A 54 2.34 1.91 11.16
N GLN A 55 2.07 3.14 10.71
CA GLN A 55 1.90 3.47 9.29
C GLN A 55 3.24 3.37 8.57
N VAL A 56 4.33 3.87 9.17
CA VAL A 56 5.70 3.73 8.63
C VAL A 56 6.06 2.25 8.45
N LYS A 57 5.81 1.41 9.46
CA LYS A 57 6.07 -0.04 9.38
C LYS A 57 5.26 -0.70 8.26
N SER A 58 3.99 -0.31 8.13
CA SER A 58 3.09 -0.84 7.10
C SER A 58 3.55 -0.43 5.70
N ALA A 59 3.94 0.83 5.51
CA ALA A 59 4.45 1.33 4.23
C ALA A 59 5.77 0.66 3.83
N ARG A 60 6.68 0.41 4.78
CA ARG A 60 7.90 -0.37 4.54
C ARG A 60 7.59 -1.80 4.07
N ALA A 61 6.67 -2.49 4.74
CA ALA A 61 6.27 -3.84 4.34
C ALA A 61 5.64 -3.88 2.94
N ALA A 62 4.86 -2.86 2.58
CA ALA A 62 4.30 -2.70 1.25
C ALA A 62 5.40 -2.52 0.19
N LEU A 63 6.33 -1.57 0.37
CA LEU A 63 7.44 -1.33 -0.54
C LEU A 63 8.32 -2.57 -0.74
N GLU A 64 8.67 -3.27 0.33
CA GLU A 64 9.47 -4.51 0.26
C GLU A 64 8.76 -5.63 -0.50
N THR A 65 7.41 -5.69 -0.39
CA THR A 65 6.62 -6.66 -1.16
C THR A 65 6.55 -6.26 -2.62
N ILE A 66 6.27 -4.98 -2.92
CA ILE A 66 6.19 -4.45 -4.29
C ILE A 66 7.50 -4.64 -5.02
N LYS A 67 8.63 -4.36 -4.37
CA LYS A 67 9.96 -4.57 -4.97
C LYS A 67 10.15 -6.00 -5.49
N LYS A 68 9.61 -7.00 -4.79
CA LYS A 68 9.68 -8.42 -5.19
C LYS A 68 8.72 -8.80 -6.33
N ILE A 69 7.72 -7.97 -6.63
CA ILE A 69 6.78 -8.16 -7.75
C ILE A 69 7.41 -7.61 -9.04
N GLU A 70 8.08 -6.47 -8.93
CA GLU A 70 8.71 -5.75 -10.06
C GLU A 70 10.15 -6.23 -10.35
N SER A 71 10.65 -7.25 -9.62
CA SER A 71 11.99 -7.84 -9.81
C SER A 71 12.00 -8.95 -10.85
#